data_AF-A0A3M1HCH3-F1
#
_entry.id   AF-A0A3M1HCH3-F1
#
_cell.length_a   1.000
_cell.length_b   1.000
_cell.length_c   1.000
_cell.angle_alpha   90.00
_cell.angle_beta   90.00
_cell.angle_gamma   90.00
#
_symmetry.space_group_name_H-M   'P 1'
#
loop_
_entity.id
_entity.type
_entity.pdbx_description
1 polymer ?
#
loop_
_entity_poly.entity_id
_entity_poly.type
_entity_poly.pdbx_seq_one_letter_code
_entity_poly.pdbx_strand_id
1 'polypeptide(L)'
;PPPTATPAPPPNPPSAAPAASAPPAPAQPDFPFIVAEQGNRVFQKTTYHVITIYVAVVSEGNIPLGGYKVVGDHTPSGQHAESALSTWNWDVVNCLDCDYKKFGNVKFEPGTFSDGVWNIYLADANGTQVSPVVPLVYSSDPEQWVWDFIIFRRKNG
;
A
#
# COMPACT_ATOMS: atom_id res chain seq x y z
N PRO A 1 22.14 74.03 -3.30
CA PRO A 1 22.63 72.63 -3.40
C PRO A 1 22.10 71.98 -4.69
N PRO A 2 22.95 71.36 -5.54
CA PRO A 2 22.48 70.66 -6.73
C PRO A 2 21.76 69.35 -6.34
N PRO A 3 20.76 68.89 -7.13
CA PRO A 3 20.04 67.65 -6.84
C PRO A 3 20.93 66.43 -7.07
N THR A 4 20.95 65.53 -6.09
CA THR A 4 21.69 64.27 -6.13
C THR A 4 21.04 63.30 -7.12
N ALA A 5 21.81 62.82 -8.10
CA ALA A 5 21.37 61.81 -9.05
C ALA A 5 21.09 60.48 -8.32
N THR A 6 19.94 59.87 -8.60
CA THR A 6 19.56 58.55 -8.07
C THR A 6 20.35 57.44 -8.81
N PRO A 7 20.95 56.46 -8.12
CA PRO A 7 21.65 55.35 -8.76
C PRO A 7 20.72 54.48 -9.60
N ALA A 8 21.20 54.00 -10.75
CA ALA A 8 20.48 53.05 -11.59
C ALA A 8 20.33 51.68 -10.91
N PRO A 9 19.23 50.94 -11.15
CA PRO A 9 19.04 49.61 -10.59
C PRO A 9 20.02 48.59 -11.19
N PRO A 10 20.40 47.55 -10.43
CA PRO A 10 21.31 46.52 -10.89
C PRO A 10 20.70 45.69 -12.04
N PRO A 11 21.53 45.12 -12.93
CA PRO A 11 21.06 44.28 -14.02
C PRO A 11 20.42 42.98 -13.50
N ASN A 12 19.37 42.53 -14.18
CA ASN A 12 18.67 41.28 -13.83
C ASN A 12 19.60 40.06 -13.93
N PRO A 13 19.44 39.06 -13.04
CA PRO A 13 20.19 37.82 -13.11
C PRO A 13 19.84 37.03 -14.39
N PRO A 14 20.78 36.22 -14.90
CA PRO A 14 20.56 35.40 -16.09
C PRO A 14 19.45 34.37 -15.85
N SER A 15 18.52 34.28 -16.80
CA SER A 15 17.43 33.30 -16.79
C SER A 15 18.00 31.88 -16.81
N ALA A 16 17.64 31.06 -15.82
CA ALA A 16 18.02 29.65 -15.75
C ALA A 16 17.49 28.90 -16.99
N ALA A 17 18.31 28.03 -17.56
CA ALA A 17 17.92 27.16 -18.66
C ALA A 17 16.88 26.13 -18.17
N PRO A 18 15.89 25.73 -19.01
CA PRO A 18 14.94 24.69 -18.65
C PRO A 18 15.65 23.36 -18.36
N ALA A 19 15.35 22.75 -17.22
CA ALA A 19 15.83 21.41 -16.89
C ALA A 19 15.30 20.41 -17.93
N ALA A 20 16.17 19.54 -18.43
CA ALA A 20 15.80 18.44 -19.31
C ALA A 20 14.79 17.53 -18.60
N SER A 21 13.71 17.15 -19.29
CA SER A 21 12.70 16.23 -18.77
C SER A 21 13.32 14.86 -18.50
N ALA A 22 13.01 14.30 -17.32
CA ALA A 22 13.45 12.96 -16.95
C ALA A 22 12.87 11.90 -17.91
N PRO A 23 13.56 10.77 -18.15
CA PRO A 23 13.03 9.66 -18.93
C PRO A 23 11.70 9.15 -18.35
N PRO A 24 10.75 8.71 -19.19
CA PRO A 24 9.51 8.12 -18.72
C PRO A 24 9.81 6.87 -17.88
N ALA A 25 9.08 6.72 -16.77
CA ALA A 25 9.19 5.54 -15.92
C ALA A 25 8.88 4.25 -16.72
N PRO A 26 9.47 3.09 -16.35
CA PRO A 26 9.15 1.82 -16.97
C PRO A 26 7.63 1.55 -16.91
N ALA A 27 7.07 1.01 -17.99
CA ALA A 27 5.67 0.60 -18.02
C ALA A 27 5.43 -0.44 -16.90
N GLN A 28 4.47 -0.17 -16.01
CA GLN A 28 4.08 -1.16 -15.00
C GLN A 28 3.48 -2.40 -15.69
N PRO A 29 3.72 -3.61 -15.16
CA PRO A 29 3.07 -4.81 -15.67
C PRO A 29 1.55 -4.64 -15.63
N ASP A 30 0.87 -5.05 -16.70
CA ASP A 30 -0.59 -5.06 -16.74
C ASP A 30 -1.12 -6.25 -15.93
N PHE A 31 -1.23 -6.04 -14.62
CA PHE A 31 -1.69 -7.06 -13.70
C PHE A 31 -3.19 -7.35 -13.84
N PRO A 32 -3.65 -8.61 -13.71
CA PRO A 32 -5.07 -8.95 -13.78
C PRO A 32 -5.86 -8.47 -12.56
N PHE A 33 -5.22 -8.08 -11.46
CA PHE A 33 -5.86 -7.47 -10.29
C PHE A 33 -5.46 -6.01 -10.12
N ILE A 34 -6.38 -5.21 -9.57
CA ILE A 34 -6.14 -3.85 -9.08
C ILE A 34 -6.33 -3.80 -7.55
N VAL A 35 -5.75 -2.77 -6.93
CA VAL A 35 -6.06 -2.39 -5.55
C VAL A 35 -7.33 -1.55 -5.60
N ALA A 36 -8.46 -2.14 -5.23
CA ALA A 36 -9.76 -1.49 -5.26
C ALA A 36 -10.06 -0.68 -4.00
N GLU A 37 -9.47 -1.06 -2.87
CA GLU A 37 -9.59 -0.36 -1.61
C GLU A 37 -8.35 -0.61 -0.76
N GLN A 38 -7.93 0.43 -0.04
CA GLN A 38 -7.07 0.33 1.12
C GLN A 38 -7.79 1.04 2.27
N GLY A 39 -7.94 0.34 3.39
CA GLY A 39 -8.67 0.81 4.55
C GLY A 39 -8.09 2.09 5.16
N ASN A 40 -8.95 2.84 5.85
CA ASN A 40 -8.54 4.11 6.46
C ASN A 40 -7.91 3.88 7.84
N ARG A 41 -6.58 3.95 7.86
CA ARG A 41 -5.74 3.77 9.06
C ARG A 41 -6.00 4.77 10.21
N VAL A 42 -6.71 5.88 9.98
CA VAL A 42 -7.10 6.81 11.05
C VAL A 42 -8.04 6.13 12.06
N PHE A 43 -8.88 5.21 11.59
CA PHE A 43 -9.89 4.53 12.42
C PHE A 43 -9.54 3.07 12.70
N GLN A 44 -8.52 2.51 12.04
CA GLN A 44 -8.16 1.09 12.15
C GLN A 44 -7.11 0.83 13.23
N LYS A 45 -7.27 1.44 14.40
CA LYS A 45 -6.33 1.27 15.51
C LYS A 45 -6.44 -0.13 16.11
N THR A 46 -5.34 -0.64 16.67
CA THR A 46 -5.31 -1.94 17.33
C THR A 46 -4.40 -1.93 18.55
N THR A 47 -4.75 -2.73 19.55
CA THR A 47 -3.88 -3.07 20.69
C THR A 47 -3.25 -4.46 20.53
N TYR A 48 -3.53 -5.13 19.41
CA TYR A 48 -2.93 -6.42 19.09
C TYR A 48 -1.47 -6.22 18.67
N HIS A 49 -0.57 -7.04 19.20
CA HIS A 49 0.89 -6.88 19.04
C HIS A 49 1.44 -7.50 17.74
N VAL A 50 0.58 -8.14 16.96
CA VAL A 50 0.90 -8.72 15.65
C VAL A 50 0.27 -7.86 14.58
N ILE A 51 1.01 -7.60 13.50
CA ILE A 51 0.48 -6.96 12.31
C ILE A 51 -0.59 -7.86 11.72
N THR A 52 -1.82 -7.35 11.57
CA THR A 52 -2.92 -8.08 10.94
C THR A 52 -3.42 -7.31 9.72
N ILE A 53 -3.33 -7.94 8.56
CA ILE A 53 -3.83 -7.42 7.30
C ILE A 53 -4.95 -8.34 6.83
N TYR A 54 -6.15 -7.80 6.78
CA TYR A 54 -7.34 -8.48 6.27
C TYR A 54 -7.46 -8.22 4.76
N VAL A 55 -7.62 -9.26 3.96
CA VAL A 55 -7.64 -9.09 2.50
C VAL A 55 -8.87 -9.75 1.89
N ALA A 56 -9.51 -9.02 0.99
CA ALA A 56 -10.55 -9.51 0.12
C ALA A 56 -9.99 -9.64 -1.31
N VAL A 57 -9.84 -10.87 -1.77
CA VAL A 57 -9.51 -11.20 -3.16
C VAL A 57 -10.80 -11.52 -3.86
N VAL A 58 -11.21 -10.67 -4.80
CA VAL A 58 -12.55 -10.75 -5.41
C VAL A 58 -12.53 -10.66 -6.92
N SER A 59 -13.56 -11.24 -7.54
CA SER A 59 -13.91 -10.97 -8.93
C SER A 59 -14.40 -9.53 -9.11
N GLU A 60 -14.61 -9.14 -10.35
CA GLU A 60 -15.27 -7.91 -10.74
C GLU A 60 -16.63 -7.70 -10.07
N GLY A 61 -17.36 -8.79 -9.82
CA GLY A 61 -18.67 -8.79 -9.16
C GLY A 61 -18.62 -8.81 -7.63
N ASN A 62 -17.45 -8.59 -7.02
CA ASN A 62 -17.22 -8.71 -5.57
C ASN A 62 -17.49 -10.12 -5.01
N ILE A 63 -17.23 -11.16 -5.80
CA ILE A 63 -17.35 -12.56 -5.37
C ILE A 63 -15.96 -13.03 -4.90
N PRO A 64 -15.82 -13.64 -3.71
CA PRO A 64 -14.54 -14.19 -3.24
C PRO A 64 -13.91 -15.14 -4.24
N LEU A 65 -12.62 -14.95 -4.47
CA LEU A 65 -11.80 -15.83 -5.29
C LEU A 65 -10.80 -16.58 -4.42
N GLY A 66 -10.82 -17.91 -4.50
CA GLY A 66 -9.86 -18.76 -3.82
C GLY A 66 -8.59 -19.01 -4.65
N GLY A 67 -7.54 -19.51 -4.00
CA GLY A 67 -6.32 -19.96 -4.68
C GLY A 67 -5.24 -18.89 -4.90
N TYR A 68 -5.37 -17.73 -4.24
CA TYR A 68 -4.36 -16.67 -4.27
C TYR A 68 -3.74 -16.48 -2.89
N LYS A 69 -2.49 -16.03 -2.79
CA LYS A 69 -1.85 -15.69 -1.51
C LYS A 69 -1.40 -14.25 -1.51
N VAL A 70 -1.38 -13.67 -0.32
CA VAL A 70 -0.72 -12.38 -0.07
C VAL A 70 0.74 -12.69 0.24
N VAL A 71 1.62 -11.99 -0.45
CA VAL A 71 3.07 -12.05 -0.23
C VAL A 71 3.51 -10.68 0.27
N GLY A 72 4.43 -10.66 1.23
CA GLY A 72 5.00 -9.43 1.76
C GLY A 72 6.51 -9.51 1.86
N ASP A 73 7.17 -8.42 1.47
CA ASP A 73 8.60 -8.22 1.62
C ASP A 73 8.86 -6.98 2.48
N HIS A 74 9.60 -7.14 3.57
CA HIS A 74 9.87 -6.09 4.53
C HIS A 74 11.19 -5.36 4.27
N THR A 75 11.12 -4.03 4.24
CA THR A 75 12.29 -3.14 4.24
C THR A 75 12.35 -2.40 5.57
N PRO A 76 13.50 -2.40 6.29
CA PRO A 76 14.84 -2.78 5.81
C PRO A 76 15.28 -4.22 6.10
N SER A 77 14.50 -5.02 6.84
CA SER A 77 15.01 -6.30 7.37
C SER A 77 15.20 -7.39 6.32
N GLY A 78 14.62 -7.26 5.12
CA GLY A 78 14.60 -8.29 4.09
C GLY A 78 13.76 -9.51 4.46
N GLN A 79 12.87 -9.40 5.45
CA GLN A 79 11.97 -10.50 5.81
C GLN A 79 10.95 -10.73 4.69
N HIS A 80 10.66 -11.99 4.44
CA HIS A 80 9.67 -12.43 3.46
C HIS A 80 8.62 -13.28 4.16
N ALA A 81 7.35 -13.03 3.89
CA ALA A 81 6.25 -13.79 4.45
C ALA A 81 5.14 -14.00 3.41
N GLU A 82 4.46 -15.13 3.52
CA GLU A 82 3.31 -15.48 2.68
C GLU A 82 2.12 -15.87 3.56
N SER A 83 0.92 -15.52 3.12
CA SER A 83 -0.32 -16.04 3.72
C SER A 83 -0.62 -17.46 3.26
N ALA A 84 -1.59 -18.10 3.91
CA ALA A 84 -2.32 -19.20 3.29
C ALA A 84 -3.03 -18.75 2.00
N LEU A 85 -3.48 -19.71 1.18
CA LEU A 85 -4.32 -19.41 0.03
C LEU A 85 -5.67 -18.85 0.49
N SER A 86 -6.18 -17.88 -0.26
CA SER A 86 -7.51 -17.34 -0.12
C SER A 86 -8.55 -18.42 -0.37
N THR A 87 -9.69 -18.30 0.30
CA THR A 87 -10.79 -19.24 0.15
C THR A 87 -11.87 -18.67 -0.76
N TRP A 88 -12.81 -19.54 -1.14
CA TRP A 88 -13.97 -19.18 -1.95
C TRP A 88 -15.13 -18.62 -1.11
N ASN A 89 -14.88 -18.34 0.18
CA ASN A 89 -15.88 -17.86 1.13
C ASN A 89 -15.36 -16.61 1.86
N TRP A 90 -16.26 -15.84 2.45
CA TRP A 90 -15.92 -14.77 3.39
C TRP A 90 -15.65 -15.35 4.79
N ASP A 91 -14.48 -15.94 4.98
CA ASP A 91 -14.10 -16.64 6.21
C ASP A 91 -13.30 -15.80 7.19
N VAL A 92 -12.86 -14.61 6.77
CA VAL A 92 -12.09 -13.68 7.59
C VAL A 92 -12.92 -12.43 7.85
N VAL A 93 -13.04 -12.04 9.11
CA VAL A 93 -13.73 -10.82 9.52
C VAL A 93 -12.89 -10.08 10.54
N ASN A 94 -12.82 -8.75 10.43
CA ASN A 94 -12.31 -7.94 11.52
C ASN A 94 -13.47 -7.61 12.48
N CYS A 95 -13.25 -7.73 13.78
CA CYS A 95 -14.18 -7.27 14.81
C CYS A 95 -13.40 -6.87 16.06
N LEU A 96 -12.42 -5.98 15.88
CA LEU A 96 -11.62 -5.50 17.01
C LEU A 96 -12.41 -4.47 17.85
N ASP A 97 -13.20 -3.61 17.21
CA ASP A 97 -14.17 -2.70 17.86
C ASP A 97 -15.63 -2.98 17.47
N CYS A 98 -15.85 -3.79 16.42
CA CYS A 98 -17.13 -4.19 15.85
C CYS A 98 -18.02 -3.05 15.32
N ASP A 99 -17.55 -1.80 15.35
CA ASP A 99 -18.20 -0.64 14.74
C ASP A 99 -17.83 -0.49 13.25
N TYR A 100 -16.65 -0.98 12.86
CA TYR A 100 -16.19 -0.98 11.48
C TYR A 100 -15.85 -2.39 10.99
N LYS A 101 -16.82 -3.06 10.34
CA LYS A 101 -16.68 -4.44 9.86
C LYS A 101 -16.30 -4.50 8.38
N LYS A 102 -15.34 -5.35 8.10
CA LYS A 102 -14.77 -5.72 6.81
C LYS A 102 -14.65 -7.22 6.77
N PHE A 103 -14.99 -7.76 5.60
CA PHE A 103 -14.95 -9.18 5.31
C PHE A 103 -13.85 -9.40 4.27
N GLY A 104 -13.01 -10.39 4.55
CA GLY A 104 -11.97 -10.89 3.68
C GLY A 104 -12.13 -12.40 3.48
N ASN A 105 -11.30 -12.94 2.61
CA ASN A 105 -11.18 -14.37 2.36
C ASN A 105 -9.74 -14.87 2.53
N VAL A 106 -8.86 -14.01 3.03
CA VAL A 106 -7.51 -14.34 3.48
C VAL A 106 -7.03 -13.34 4.53
N LYS A 107 -6.23 -13.82 5.48
CA LYS A 107 -5.58 -13.03 6.51
C LYS A 107 -4.07 -13.17 6.35
N PHE A 108 -3.35 -12.05 6.41
CA PHE A 108 -1.90 -12.01 6.36
C PHE A 108 -1.34 -11.43 7.67
N GLU A 109 -0.46 -12.19 8.32
CA GLU A 109 0.15 -11.86 9.61
C GLU A 109 1.66 -12.06 9.49
N PRO A 110 2.41 -11.08 8.95
CA PRO A 110 3.82 -11.25 8.66
C PRO A 110 4.72 -11.29 9.90
N GLY A 111 4.20 -10.86 11.06
CA GLY A 111 4.94 -10.83 12.31
C GLY A 111 4.46 -9.74 13.25
N THR A 112 5.26 -9.48 14.29
CA THR A 112 5.03 -8.39 15.24
C THR A 112 5.30 -7.03 14.60
N PHE A 113 4.75 -5.97 15.19
CA PHE A 113 5.06 -4.60 14.78
C PHE A 113 6.56 -4.31 14.89
N SER A 114 7.13 -3.78 13.81
CA SER A 114 8.50 -3.29 13.70
C SER A 114 8.51 -2.08 12.77
N ASP A 115 9.46 -1.18 12.97
CA ASP A 115 9.62 -0.03 12.08
C ASP A 115 10.04 -0.49 10.68
N GLY A 116 9.33 0.01 9.66
CA GLY A 116 9.63 -0.30 8.27
C GLY A 116 8.41 -0.33 7.37
N VAL A 117 8.59 -0.88 6.18
CA VAL A 117 7.55 -0.99 5.16
C VAL A 117 7.41 -2.43 4.75
N TRP A 118 6.21 -2.98 4.91
CA TRP A 118 5.80 -4.22 4.26
C TRP A 118 5.25 -3.88 2.87
N ASN A 119 5.96 -4.30 1.83
CA ASN A 119 5.51 -4.20 0.45
C ASN A 119 4.73 -5.46 0.12
N ILE A 120 3.40 -5.37 0.12
CA ILE A 120 2.56 -6.55 -0.08
C ILE A 120 1.96 -6.59 -1.48
N TYR A 121 1.73 -7.79 -2.00
CA TYR A 121 1.07 -8.00 -3.29
C TYR A 121 0.33 -9.34 -3.28
N LEU A 122 -0.54 -9.51 -4.27
CA LEU A 122 -1.23 -10.75 -4.53
C LEU A 122 -0.40 -11.62 -5.49
N ALA A 123 -0.25 -12.89 -5.16
CA ALA A 123 0.33 -13.91 -6.02
C ALA A 123 -0.65 -15.07 -6.23
N ASP A 124 -0.52 -15.77 -7.36
CA ASP A 124 -1.23 -17.04 -7.56
C ASP A 124 -0.62 -18.17 -6.70
N ALA A 125 -1.23 -19.36 -6.75
CA ALA A 125 -0.76 -20.52 -5.99
C ALA A 125 0.69 -20.96 -6.33
N ASN A 126 1.21 -20.58 -7.51
CA ASN A 126 2.57 -20.89 -7.94
C ASN A 126 3.58 -19.80 -7.53
N GLY A 127 3.13 -18.70 -6.93
CA GLY A 127 3.97 -17.57 -6.54
C GLY A 127 4.13 -16.51 -7.63
N THR A 128 3.39 -16.58 -8.73
CA THR A 128 3.42 -15.52 -9.76
C THR A 128 2.68 -14.30 -9.24
N GLN A 129 3.32 -13.13 -9.21
CA GLN A 129 2.66 -11.88 -8.84
C GLN A 129 1.57 -11.50 -9.86
N VAL A 130 0.37 -11.20 -9.36
CA VAL A 130 -0.82 -10.91 -10.16
C VAL A 130 -1.49 -9.57 -9.81
N SER A 131 -0.87 -8.76 -8.95
CA SER A 131 -1.32 -7.41 -8.61
C SER A 131 -0.16 -6.42 -8.50
N PRO A 132 -0.44 -5.11 -8.53
CA PRO A 132 0.50 -4.11 -8.03
C PRO A 132 0.90 -4.35 -6.56
N VAL A 133 2.02 -3.75 -6.18
CA VAL A 133 2.52 -3.72 -4.80
C VAL A 133 1.81 -2.61 -4.00
N VAL A 134 1.45 -2.91 -2.75
CA VAL A 134 0.87 -1.98 -1.77
C VAL A 134 1.89 -1.78 -0.64
N PRO A 135 2.46 -0.57 -0.48
CA PRO A 135 3.37 -0.28 0.61
C PRO A 135 2.58 0.01 1.90
N LEU A 136 2.89 -0.74 2.97
CA LEU A 136 2.29 -0.60 4.29
C LEU A 136 3.36 -0.24 5.31
N VAL A 137 3.33 1.01 5.78
CA VAL A 137 4.30 1.51 6.78
C VAL A 137 3.84 1.10 8.18
N TYR A 138 4.74 0.54 8.98
CA TYR A 138 4.46 0.20 10.37
C TYR A 138 5.52 0.80 11.30
N SER A 139 5.15 0.93 12.57
CA SER A 139 6.06 1.35 13.63
C SER A 139 6.01 0.39 14.80
N SER A 140 7.13 0.26 15.49
CA SER A 140 7.22 -0.44 16.78
C SER A 140 6.49 0.30 17.92
N ASP A 141 6.15 1.59 17.74
CA ASP A 141 5.38 2.41 18.69
C ASP A 141 3.90 1.96 18.78
N PRO A 142 3.42 1.50 19.95
CA PRO A 142 2.03 1.05 20.14
C PRO A 142 0.95 2.08 19.83
N GLU A 143 1.23 3.38 19.99
CA GLU A 143 0.27 4.45 19.67
C GLU A 143 -0.01 4.56 18.16
N GLN A 144 0.88 3.99 17.35
CA GLN A 144 0.80 3.97 15.90
C GLN A 144 0.25 2.66 15.34
N TRP A 145 0.01 1.64 16.18
CA TRP A 145 -0.44 0.33 15.71
C TRP A 145 -1.82 0.40 15.05
N VAL A 146 -1.89 -0.21 13.87
CA VAL A 146 -3.11 -0.31 13.06
C VAL A 146 -3.24 -1.70 12.47
N TRP A 147 -4.47 -2.14 12.26
CA TRP A 147 -4.77 -3.22 11.34
C TRP A 147 -5.07 -2.65 9.95
N ASP A 148 -4.90 -3.43 8.90
CA ASP A 148 -5.20 -3.00 7.54
C ASP A 148 -6.30 -3.83 6.90
N PHE A 149 -6.98 -3.22 5.93
CA PHE A 149 -7.87 -3.94 5.02
C PHE A 149 -7.58 -3.57 3.58
N ILE A 150 -7.50 -4.56 2.71
CA ILE A 150 -7.23 -4.35 1.29
C ILE A 150 -8.20 -5.17 0.45
N ILE A 151 -8.72 -4.57 -0.62
CA ILE A 151 -9.44 -5.30 -1.66
C ILE A 151 -8.55 -5.39 -2.90
N PHE A 152 -8.19 -6.61 -3.29
CA PHE A 152 -7.68 -6.90 -4.63
C PHE A 152 -8.84 -7.35 -5.51
N ARG A 153 -9.20 -6.54 -6.51
CA ARG A 153 -10.30 -6.85 -7.44
C ARG A 153 -9.75 -7.23 -8.80
N ARG A 154 -10.22 -8.34 -9.35
CA ARG A 154 -9.92 -8.73 -10.73
C ARG A 154 -10.46 -7.69 -11.71
N LYS A 155 -9.66 -7.29 -12.69
CA LYS A 155 -10.11 -6.44 -13.80
C LYS A 155 -11.14 -7.18 -14.65
N ASN A 156 -12.09 -6.45 -15.24
CA ASN A 156 -12.90 -6.99 -16.33
C ASN A 156 -11.95 -7.30 -17.50
N GLY A 157 -12.00 -8.54 -17.99
CA GLY A 157 -11.31 -8.96 -19.21
C GLY A 157 -11.99 -8.45 -20.46
#